data_AF-K2DC33-F1
#
_entry.id   AF-K2DC33-F1
#
_cell.length_a   1.000
_cell.length_b   1.000
_cell.length_c   1.000
_cell.angle_alpha   90.00
_cell.angle_beta   90.00
_cell.angle_gamma   90.00
#
_symmetry.space_group_name_H-M   'P 1'
#
loop_
_entity.id
_entity.type
_entity.pdbx_description
1 polymer ?
#
loop_
_entity_poly.entity_id
_entity_poly.type
_entity_poly.pdbx_seq_one_letter_code
_entity_poly.pdbx_strand_id
1 'polypeptide(L)' 'MEEEGIKRIETVNKNFDPKLMECVEVVEDKEKDRVIEEVRAGYILGDKLLRVASVKVGGEKTEKNE' A
#
# COMPACT_ATOMS: atom_id res chain seq x y z
N MET A 1 -27.96 -12.36 1.58
CA MET A 1 -26.58 -12.67 2.02
C MET A 1 -25.64 -11.99 1.03
N GLU A 2 -25.51 -10.68 1.15
CA GLU A 2 -24.50 -9.87 0.46
C GLU A 2 -23.80 -9.11 1.58
N GLU A 3 -23.29 -9.87 2.55
CA GLU A 3 -22.49 -9.28 3.60
C GLU A 3 -21.19 -8.83 2.97
N GLU A 4 -20.85 -7.59 3.31
CA GLU A 4 -19.57 -6.94 3.02
C GLU A 4 -19.44 -6.33 1.63
N GLY A 5 -20.04 -5.14 1.47
CA GLY A 5 -19.54 -4.15 0.50
C GLY A 5 -18.09 -3.70 0.77
N ILE A 6 -17.41 -4.28 1.75
CA ILE A 6 -16.02 -4.00 2.13
C ILE A 6 -15.10 -4.86 1.25
N LYS A 7 -14.34 -4.19 0.38
CA LYS A 7 -13.28 -4.78 -0.44
C LYS A 7 -11.94 -4.46 0.18
N ARG A 8 -11.13 -5.49 0.41
CA ARG A 8 -9.73 -5.32 0.79
C ARG A 8 -8.93 -4.83 -0.42
N ILE A 9 -8.03 -3.89 -0.19
CA ILE A 9 -7.07 -3.42 -1.18
C ILE A 9 -5.90 -4.41 -1.19
N GLU A 10 -5.68 -5.09 -2.31
CA GLU A 10 -4.49 -5.91 -2.49
C GLU A 10 -3.29 -5.03 -2.81
N THR A 11 -2.29 -5.07 -1.93
CA THR A 11 -1.10 -4.22 -2.06
C THR A 11 0.19 -4.99 -2.25
N VAL A 12 0.38 -6.10 -1.53
CA VAL A 12 1.59 -6.93 -1.64
C VAL A 12 1.84 -7.32 -3.10
N ASN A 13 3.09 -7.19 -3.57
CA ASN A 13 3.49 -7.47 -4.95
C ASN A 13 2.83 -6.57 -6.03
N LYS A 14 2.16 -5.47 -5.65
CA LYS A 14 1.64 -4.46 -6.57
C LYS A 14 2.54 -3.22 -6.57
N ASN A 15 2.35 -2.38 -7.58
CA ASN A 15 2.95 -1.05 -7.61
C ASN A 15 2.40 -0.20 -6.46
N PHE A 16 3.24 0.68 -5.92
CA PHE A 16 2.83 1.60 -4.87
C PHE A 16 1.91 2.69 -5.44
N ASP A 17 0.69 2.76 -4.92
CA ASP A 17 -0.28 3.79 -5.29
C ASP A 17 -0.50 4.76 -4.13
N PRO A 18 0.05 5.99 -4.15
CA PRO A 18 -0.09 6.95 -3.04
C PRO A 18 -1.55 7.40 -2.78
N LYS A 19 -2.49 7.08 -3.68
CA LYS A 19 -3.92 7.37 -3.51
C LYS A 19 -4.63 6.33 -2.63
N LEU A 20 -4.12 5.10 -2.60
CA LEU A 20 -4.75 3.95 -1.93
C LEU A 20 -3.82 3.30 -0.90
N MET A 21 -2.54 3.63 -0.93
CA MET A 21 -1.46 3.06 -0.14
C MET A 21 -0.64 4.18 0.50
N GLU A 22 -0.20 3.95 1.72
CA GLU A 22 0.65 4.82 2.52
C GLU A 22 1.99 4.11 2.74
N CYS A 23 3.07 4.71 2.24
CA CYS A 23 4.42 4.19 2.43
C CYS A 23 4.86 4.48 3.86
N VAL A 24 4.93 3.45 4.69
CA VAL A 24 5.42 3.58 6.07
C VAL A 24 6.94 3.44 6.16
N GLU A 25 7.54 2.68 5.26
CA GLU A 25 8.97 2.38 5.27
C GLU A 25 9.43 2.03 3.85
N VAL A 26 10.62 2.50 3.47
CA VAL A 26 11.28 2.10 2.23
C VAL A 26 12.32 1.04 2.59
N VAL A 27 12.15 -0.16 2.04
CA VAL A 27 13.06 -1.28 2.21
C VAL A 27 13.97 -1.39 1.00
N GLU A 28 15.26 -1.67 1.24
CA GLU A 28 16.22 -1.93 0.16
C GLU A 28 15.84 -3.22 -0.57
N ASP A 29 15.27 -3.06 -1.76
CA ASP A 29 14.86 -4.15 -2.63
C ASP A 29 15.19 -3.82 -4.10
N LYS A 30 15.32 -4.87 -4.92
CA LYS A 30 15.59 -4.71 -6.36
C LYS A 30 14.38 -4.11 -7.09
N GLU A 31 13.17 -4.32 -6.57
CA GLU A 31 11.93 -3.84 -7.16
C GLU A 31 11.55 -2.47 -6.62
N LYS A 32 12.04 -1.41 -7.29
CA LYS A 32 11.67 -0.03 -6.98
C LYS A 32 10.17 0.22 -7.18
N ASP A 33 9.59 1.02 -6.29
CA ASP A 33 8.19 1.46 -6.34
C ASP A 33 7.16 0.31 -6.28
N ARG A 34 7.59 -0.86 -5.78
CA ARG A 34 6.75 -2.04 -5.56
C ARG A 34 6.54 -2.25 -4.07
N VAL A 35 5.34 -2.64 -3.68
CA VAL A 35 5.05 -3.04 -2.30
C VAL A 35 5.68 -4.40 -2.03
N ILE A 36 6.64 -4.40 -1.11
CA ILE A 36 7.34 -5.61 -0.66
C ILE A 36 6.56 -6.26 0.47
N GLU A 37 6.04 -5.44 1.39
CA GLU A 37 5.33 -5.93 2.57
C GLU A 37 4.12 -5.06 2.91
N GLU A 38 3.00 -5.69 3.25
CA GLU A 38 1.83 -4.99 3.78
C GLU A 38 1.88 -5.05 5.31
N VAL A 39 2.02 -3.88 5.94
CA VAL A 39 1.93 -3.75 7.39
C VAL A 39 0.47 -3.73 7.83
N ARG A 40 -0.40 -3.11 7.02
CA ARG A 40 -1.84 -3.04 7.29
C ARG A 40 -2.66 -2.99 6.02
N ALA A 41 -3.66 -3.87 5.94
CA ALA A 41 -4.61 -3.89 4.85
C ALA A 41 -5.42 -2.58 4.78
N GLY A 42 -5.60 -2.10 3.56
CA GLY A 42 -6.55 -1.04 3.23
C GLY A 42 -7.91 -1.62 2.89
N TYR A 43 -8.96 -0.84 3.07
CA TYR A 43 -10.35 -1.27 2.86
C TYR A 43 -11.18 -0.18 2.17
N ILE A 44 -12.05 -0.61 1.26
CA ILE A 44 -12.99 0.24 0.52
C ILE A 44 -14.40 -0.32 0.76
N LEU A 45 -15.35 0.51 1.18
CA LEU A 45 -16.74 0.13 1.35
C LEU A 45 -17.57 0.76 0.22
N GLY A 46 -18.02 -0.05 -0.74
CA GLY A 46 -18.68 0.43 -1.96
C GLY A 46 -17.76 1.34 -2.75
N ASP A 47 -18.12 2.62 -2.83
CA ASP A 47 -17.33 3.69 -3.49
C ASP A 47 -16.53 4.54 -2.49
N LYS A 48 -16.59 4.23 -1.19
CA LYS A 48 -15.94 5.02 -0.13
C LYS A 48 -14.68 4.32 0.36
N LEU A 49 -13.53 4.98 0.21
CA LEU A 49 -12.29 4.55 0.85
C LEU A 49 -12.45 4.66 2.37
N LEU A 50 -12.48 3.53 3.06
CA LEU A 50 -12.52 3.52 4.52
C LEU A 50 -11.14 3.85 5.08
N ARG A 51 -10.10 3.27 4.46
CA ARG A 51 -8.72 3.43 4.90
C ARG A 51 -7.74 3.01 3.81
N VAL A 52 -6.66 3.79 3.66
CA VAL A 52 -5.50 3.39 2.85
C VAL A 52 -4.73 2.23 3.50
N ALA A 53 -4.09 1.43 2.68
CA ALA A 53 -3.22 0.34 3.13
C ALA A 53 -1.86 0.90 3.58
N SER A 54 -1.33 0.45 4.69
CA SER A 54 0.03 0.83 5.14
C SER A 54 1.02 -0.23 4.64
N VAL A 55 1.98 0.19 3.82
CA VAL A 55 2.85 -0.71 3.06
C VAL A 55 4.30 -0.29 3.12
N LYS A 56 5.20 -1.27 3.00
CA LYS A 56 6.62 -1.05 2.79
C LYS A 56 6.92 -1.17 1.31
N VAL A 57 7.58 -0.15 0.76
CA VAL A 57 7.93 -0.11 -0.66
C VAL A 57 9.39 -0.44 -0.86
N GLY A 58 9.67 -1.19 -1.91
CA GLY A 58 11.01 -1.50 -2.37
C GLY A 58 11.58 -0.25 -3.01
N GLY A 59 12.79 0.11 -2.61
CA GLY A 59 13.47 1.25 -3.15
C GLY A 59 14.91 1.30 -2.70
N GLU A 60 15.75 1.88 -3.54
CA GLU A 60 17.03 2.38 -3.03
C GLU A 60 16.70 3.53 -2.08
N LYS A 61 17.14 3.45 -0.82
CA LYS A 61 16.90 4.43 0.23
C LYS A 61 17.36 5.80 -0.26
N THR A 62 16.46 6.51 -0.92
CA THR A 62 16.73 7.85 -1.43
C THR A 62 16.35 8.76 -0.29
N GLU A 63 17.32 9.03 0.58
CA GLU A 63 17.26 10.14 1.51
C GLU A 63 16.95 11.38 0.66
N LYS A 64 15.68 11.81 0.64
CA LYS A 64 15.31 13.16 0.22
C LYS A 64 15.89 14.09 1.29
N ASN A 65 17.18 14.37 1.14
CA ASN A 65 17.84 15.46 1.80
C ASN A 65 17.27 16.74 1.16
N GLU A 66 16.47 17.47 1.93
CA GLU A 66 16.19 18.89 1.67
C GLU A 66 17.50 19.70 1.67
#